data_AF-A0A9W9CRF9-F1
#
_entry.id   AF-A0A9W9CRF9-F1
#
_cell.length_a   1.000
_cell.length_b   1.000
_cell.length_c   1.000
_cell.angle_alpha   90.00
_cell.angle_beta   90.00
_cell.angle_gamma   90.00
#
_symmetry.space_group_name_H-M   'P 1'
#
loop_
_entity.id
_entity.type
_entity.pdbx_description
1 polymer ?
#
loop_
_entity_poly.entity_id
_entity_poly.type
_entity_poly.pdbx_seq_one_letter_code
_entity_poly.pdbx_strand_id
1 'polypeptide(L)'
;MGTLLWALGAISSRFLGTLTLRTQPPRDHFVASLNSKAEIYYPGSEQFLNASVRWSAAQTPQYDMIVKVSSEADVQKTICFANENKRPFFTISGGHGTTTLINNITNGVGILMHNMNNITIVDNGSAALLEGGVFSGDLISYLWSHGKQTMTTGCDCVGYIAPILGGGHGWLQGRYGLASDQLISARMVLANGTAITVSQDSNPDLFWAIRGAGHNFGVVTQVKMKIYDREPEQDQWATSGFVFTQDKLEQVFTIANGWLESPKRPVELTQYGVFSFNPDIDPINPIFMMWIYWQGPAIPSKYTDPLNALSPAAVDYSVTGLTSVNAHLQADRDGGACAEGFSRAMVPISLTNYSLPALRKVLDIFTTLPTEFRTSIMLLEGYATNRVSEIPSEGSAFPDRDANLLLSPVLTWPKNASLDATGWEIGGRIRRAALEGTDGKLEAYVNYARGDESMEELYGYESWRLEKLRKLKKEFDPHGRFNFYAPILED
;
A
#
# COMPACT_ATOMS: atom_id res chain seq x y z
N MET A 1 74.35 -28.53 29.65
CA MET A 1 73.33 -27.47 29.71
C MET A 1 72.20 -27.93 28.79
N GLY A 2 71.22 -28.71 29.24
CA GLY A 2 70.26 -28.43 30.31
C GLY A 2 68.92 -28.10 29.61
N THR A 3 68.03 -29.08 29.40
CA THR A 3 66.85 -29.43 30.26
C THR A 3 65.70 -28.39 30.13
N LEU A 4 64.39 -28.69 30.08
CA LEU A 4 63.58 -29.67 30.81
C LEU A 4 62.12 -29.71 30.24
N LEU A 5 61.57 -30.94 30.04
CA LEU A 5 60.23 -31.48 30.41
C LEU A 5 58.89 -30.97 29.81
N TRP A 6 58.01 -31.80 29.18
CA TRP A 6 57.10 -32.90 29.67
C TRP A 6 56.00 -32.38 30.63
N ALA A 7 54.69 -32.76 30.59
CA ALA A 7 54.01 -34.03 30.30
C ALA A 7 52.47 -33.78 30.05
N LEU A 8 51.77 -34.58 29.22
CA LEU A 8 50.78 -35.66 29.56
C LEU A 8 49.71 -35.27 30.59
N GLY A 9 48.42 -35.63 30.53
CA GLY A 9 47.69 -36.66 29.80
C GLY A 9 46.30 -36.83 30.46
N ALA A 10 45.42 -37.59 29.80
CA ALA A 10 44.00 -37.79 30.07
C ALA A 10 43.58 -38.11 31.53
N ILE A 11 42.33 -37.76 31.89
CA ILE A 11 41.37 -38.60 32.64
C ILE A 11 39.94 -38.13 32.30
N SER A 12 39.11 -39.11 31.98
CA SER A 12 37.66 -39.05 31.78
C SER A 12 36.89 -38.62 33.03
N SER A 13 35.82 -37.85 32.86
CA SER A 13 34.65 -37.93 33.73
C SER A 13 33.36 -37.84 32.90
N ARG A 14 32.66 -38.97 32.89
CA ARG A 14 31.27 -39.12 32.49
C ARG A 14 30.38 -38.48 33.56
N PHE A 15 29.25 -37.92 33.10
CA PHE A 15 28.00 -37.70 33.83
C PHE A 15 27.96 -36.62 34.93
N LEU A 16 27.12 -35.62 34.64
CA LEU A 16 26.20 -34.85 35.51
C LEU A 16 26.39 -33.35 35.38
N GLY A 17 25.73 -32.80 34.37
CA GLY A 17 25.46 -31.37 34.22
C GLY A 17 24.14 -31.23 33.49
N THR A 18 23.07 -31.61 34.19
CA THR A 18 21.67 -31.26 33.92
C THR A 18 21.33 -31.01 32.44
N LEU A 19 20.92 -32.07 31.74
CA LEU A 19 19.80 -31.93 30.81
C LEU A 19 18.69 -31.26 31.64
N THR A 20 18.60 -29.93 31.57
CA THR A 20 17.28 -29.36 31.46
C THR A 20 16.77 -29.90 30.13
N LEU A 21 16.11 -31.06 30.21
CA LEU A 21 14.90 -31.26 29.44
C LEU A 21 14.02 -30.06 29.80
N ARG A 22 14.27 -28.91 29.15
CA ARG A 22 13.15 -28.23 28.53
C ARG A 22 12.56 -29.33 27.68
N THR A 23 11.52 -29.94 28.21
CA THR A 23 10.44 -30.38 27.35
C THR A 23 10.36 -29.29 26.25
N GLN A 24 10.40 -29.65 24.98
CA GLN A 24 9.84 -28.77 23.97
C GLN A 24 8.33 -29.01 24.00
N PRO A 25 7.52 -28.22 24.74
CA PRO A 25 6.12 -28.12 24.40
C PRO A 25 5.76 -26.65 24.18
N PRO A 26 6.20 -26.04 23.06
CA PRO A 26 5.29 -25.08 22.44
C PRO A 26 5.07 -25.29 20.92
N ARG A 27 6.08 -25.69 20.14
CA ARG A 27 5.96 -25.73 18.66
C ARG A 27 5.06 -26.86 18.17
N ASP A 28 5.23 -28.09 18.64
CA ASP A 28 4.47 -29.23 18.11
C ASP A 28 2.97 -29.13 18.45
N HIS A 29 2.65 -28.64 19.65
CA HIS A 29 1.26 -28.34 20.04
C HIS A 29 0.68 -27.18 19.22
N PHE A 30 1.45 -26.11 18.99
CA PHE A 30 1.02 -25.02 18.13
C PHE A 30 0.74 -25.53 16.70
N VAL A 31 1.67 -26.27 16.09
CA VAL A 31 1.51 -26.84 14.75
C VAL A 31 0.26 -27.73 14.68
N ALA A 32 0.10 -28.64 15.64
CA ALA A 32 -1.05 -29.55 15.70
C ALA A 32 -2.39 -28.82 15.95
N SER A 33 -2.35 -27.60 16.48
CA SER A 33 -3.54 -26.80 16.72
C SER A 33 -4.05 -26.07 15.48
N LEU A 34 -3.21 -25.85 14.47
CA LEU A 34 -3.61 -25.14 13.25
C LEU A 34 -4.56 -25.98 12.37
N ASN A 35 -5.30 -25.31 11.50
CA ASN A 35 -6.08 -25.96 10.46
C ASN A 35 -5.17 -26.85 9.59
N SER A 36 -5.69 -27.99 9.11
CA SER A 36 -4.93 -28.93 8.28
C SER A 36 -4.44 -28.34 6.95
N LYS A 37 -4.99 -27.20 6.51
CA LYS A 37 -4.55 -26.45 5.32
C LYS A 37 -3.57 -25.32 5.64
N ALA A 38 -3.26 -25.08 6.91
CA ALA A 38 -2.23 -24.13 7.29
C ALA A 38 -0.85 -24.74 7.08
N GLU A 39 0.13 -23.90 6.72
CA GLU A 39 1.50 -24.33 6.49
C GLU A 39 2.45 -23.46 7.32
N ILE A 40 3.57 -24.03 7.75
CA ILE A 40 4.61 -23.29 8.46
C ILE A 40 5.91 -23.40 7.68
N TYR A 41 6.46 -22.25 7.33
CA TYR A 41 7.72 -22.12 6.61
C TYR A 41 8.81 -21.64 7.55
N TYR A 42 9.99 -22.27 7.44
CA TYR A 42 11.14 -21.97 8.28
C TYR A 42 12.33 -21.52 7.42
N PRO A 43 13.24 -20.69 7.97
CA PRO A 43 14.46 -20.28 7.30
C PRO A 43 15.22 -21.48 6.70
N GLY A 44 15.70 -21.32 5.47
CA GLY A 44 16.40 -22.37 4.71
C GLY A 44 15.50 -23.21 3.79
N SER A 45 14.18 -23.09 3.87
CA SER A 45 13.24 -23.69 2.91
C SER A 45 12.95 -22.76 1.73
N GLU A 46 12.67 -23.32 0.55
CA GLU A 46 12.25 -22.54 -0.63
C GLU A 46 10.92 -21.81 -0.38
N GLN A 47 9.98 -22.45 0.32
CA GLN A 47 8.71 -21.85 0.69
C GLN A 47 8.90 -20.61 1.57
N PHE A 48 9.85 -20.65 2.50
CA PHE A 48 10.17 -19.48 3.33
C PHE A 48 10.81 -18.37 2.51
N LEU A 49 11.73 -18.69 1.59
CA LEU A 49 12.35 -17.70 0.70
C LEU A 49 11.28 -16.98 -0.14
N ASN A 50 10.38 -17.73 -0.78
CA ASN A 50 9.31 -17.19 -1.61
C ASN A 50 8.31 -16.37 -0.77
N ALA A 51 7.89 -16.88 0.39
CA ALA A 51 6.97 -16.18 1.29
C ALA A 51 7.57 -14.91 1.94
N SER A 52 8.90 -14.79 1.95
CA SER A 52 9.61 -13.61 2.46
C SER A 52 9.81 -12.53 1.40
N VAL A 53 9.53 -12.82 0.13
CA VAL A 53 9.66 -11.83 -0.95
C VAL A 53 8.63 -10.72 -0.72
N ARG A 54 9.09 -9.48 -0.93
CA ARG A 54 8.28 -8.27 -0.84
C ARG A 54 8.38 -7.50 -2.13
N TRP A 55 7.40 -6.62 -2.36
CA TRP A 55 7.39 -5.74 -3.53
C TRP A 55 8.62 -4.82 -3.59
N SER A 56 9.11 -4.36 -2.43
CA SER A 56 10.37 -3.64 -2.30
C SER A 56 11.40 -4.51 -1.60
N ALA A 57 12.51 -4.80 -2.27
CA ALA A 57 13.63 -5.54 -1.71
C ALA A 57 14.44 -4.75 -0.66
N ALA A 58 14.18 -3.44 -0.50
CA ALA A 58 14.73 -2.64 0.60
C ALA A 58 14.01 -2.88 1.94
N GLN A 59 12.83 -3.54 1.90
CA GLN A 59 12.12 -3.96 3.10
C GLN A 59 12.43 -5.42 3.41
N THR A 60 13.17 -5.64 4.49
CA THR A 60 13.79 -6.91 4.88
C THR A 60 13.46 -7.28 6.33
N PRO A 61 12.17 -7.39 6.71
CA PRO A 61 11.81 -7.87 8.04
C PRO A 61 12.41 -9.25 8.31
N GLN A 62 12.95 -9.47 9.51
CA GLN A 62 13.61 -10.72 9.86
C GLN A 62 12.63 -11.65 10.57
N TYR A 63 12.05 -12.57 9.80
CA TYR A 63 11.17 -13.63 10.32
C TYR A 63 11.97 -14.88 10.70
N ASP A 64 11.57 -15.56 11.77
CA ASP A 64 12.11 -16.88 12.13
C ASP A 64 11.14 -18.04 11.83
N MET A 65 9.92 -17.68 11.43
CA MET A 65 8.93 -18.53 10.78
C MET A 65 7.88 -17.67 10.09
N ILE A 66 7.28 -18.22 9.04
CA ILE A 66 6.10 -17.66 8.39
C ILE A 66 4.99 -18.71 8.46
N VAL A 67 3.84 -18.34 9.03
CA VAL A 67 2.65 -19.17 9.09
C VAL A 67 1.73 -18.75 7.97
N LYS A 68 1.53 -19.62 6.99
CA LYS A 68 0.53 -19.44 5.94
C LYS A 68 -0.82 -19.92 6.47
N VAL A 69 -1.61 -18.97 6.92
CA VAL A 69 -2.89 -19.20 7.61
C VAL A 69 -4.00 -19.51 6.61
N SER A 70 -4.95 -20.34 7.02
CA SER A 70 -6.09 -20.77 6.18
C SER A 70 -7.46 -20.48 6.81
N SER A 71 -7.47 -19.88 8.00
CA SER A 71 -8.68 -19.54 8.74
C SER A 71 -8.40 -18.45 9.78
N GLU A 72 -9.45 -17.76 10.24
CA GLU A 72 -9.34 -16.80 11.34
C GLU A 72 -8.77 -17.43 12.62
N ALA A 73 -9.11 -18.69 12.90
CA ALA A 73 -8.58 -19.42 14.05
C ALA A 73 -7.05 -19.62 13.97
N ASP A 74 -6.49 -19.79 12.77
CA ASP A 74 -5.04 -19.89 12.58
C ASP A 74 -4.36 -18.55 12.91
N VAL A 75 -4.98 -17.43 12.53
CA VAL A 75 -4.50 -16.08 12.87
C VAL A 75 -4.51 -15.89 14.39
N GLN A 76 -5.62 -16.23 15.06
CA GLN A 76 -5.72 -16.16 16.52
C GLN A 76 -4.62 -16.96 17.21
N LYS A 77 -4.46 -18.23 16.83
CA LYS A 77 -3.43 -19.12 17.38
C LYS A 77 -2.03 -18.60 17.13
N THR A 78 -1.77 -18.05 15.95
CA THR A 78 -0.46 -17.51 15.60
C THR A 78 -0.11 -16.27 16.42
N ILE A 79 -1.07 -15.37 16.64
CA ILE A 79 -0.89 -14.19 17.51
C ILE A 79 -0.65 -14.63 18.96
N CYS A 80 -1.47 -15.55 19.49
CA CYS A 80 -1.28 -16.08 20.85
C CYS A 80 0.11 -16.71 21.00
N PHE A 81 0.51 -17.57 20.06
CA PHE A 81 1.84 -18.18 20.03
C PHE A 81 2.95 -17.11 20.00
N ALA A 82 2.85 -16.10 19.14
CA ALA A 82 3.84 -15.03 19.07
C ALA A 82 3.93 -14.25 20.39
N ASN A 83 2.80 -13.96 21.04
CA ASN A 83 2.75 -13.27 22.33
C ASN A 83 3.37 -14.10 23.47
N GLU A 84 2.99 -15.37 23.59
CA GLU A 84 3.52 -16.31 24.59
C GLU A 84 5.05 -16.44 24.48
N ASN A 85 5.57 -16.38 23.25
CA ASN A 85 6.99 -16.47 22.95
C ASN A 85 7.69 -15.10 22.87
N LYS A 86 6.99 -14.00 23.18
CA LYS A 86 7.51 -12.62 23.14
C LYS A 86 8.14 -12.23 21.80
N ARG A 87 7.57 -12.71 20.70
CA ARG A 87 8.03 -12.44 19.33
C ARG A 87 7.17 -11.35 18.69
N PRO A 88 7.73 -10.40 17.94
CA PRO A 88 6.93 -9.54 17.09
C PRO A 88 6.24 -10.38 16.00
N PHE A 89 5.11 -9.90 15.48
CA PHE A 89 4.43 -10.55 14.37
C PHE A 89 4.00 -9.50 13.35
N PHE A 90 3.85 -9.92 12.09
CA PHE A 90 3.47 -9.03 11.01
C PHE A 90 2.62 -9.76 9.97
N THR A 91 1.54 -9.12 9.54
CA THR A 91 0.62 -9.70 8.56
C THR A 91 1.09 -9.42 7.14
N ILE A 92 1.06 -10.46 6.30
CA ILE A 92 1.47 -10.42 4.90
C ILE A 92 0.24 -10.77 4.07
N SER A 93 -0.33 -9.75 3.42
CA SER A 93 -1.29 -9.92 2.33
C SER A 93 -0.52 -9.80 1.00
N GLY A 94 -0.58 -8.68 0.29
CA GLY A 94 0.18 -8.50 -0.97
C GLY A 94 1.65 -8.08 -0.85
N GLY A 95 2.21 -7.89 0.36
CA GLY A 95 3.65 -7.57 0.52
C GLY A 95 4.11 -6.19 0.02
N HIS A 96 3.19 -5.26 -0.26
CA HIS A 96 3.45 -3.94 -0.87
C HIS A 96 3.87 -2.82 0.10
N GLY A 97 3.82 -3.04 1.41
CA GLY A 97 4.20 -2.01 2.38
C GLY A 97 5.68 -1.61 2.25
N THR A 98 5.92 -0.32 2.00
CA THR A 98 7.23 0.31 1.74
C THR A 98 7.81 1.08 2.91
N THR A 99 7.12 1.17 4.05
CA THR A 99 7.64 1.84 5.24
C THR A 99 8.89 1.15 5.79
N THR A 100 9.87 1.94 6.22
CA THR A 100 11.12 1.46 6.82
C THR A 100 10.90 0.82 8.19
N LEU A 101 9.78 1.10 8.87
CA LEU A 101 9.46 0.57 10.19
C LEU A 101 9.32 -0.96 10.20
N ILE A 102 8.98 -1.56 9.06
CA ILE A 102 8.91 -3.03 8.90
C ILE A 102 10.29 -3.68 9.17
N ASN A 103 11.39 -2.98 8.87
CA ASN A 103 12.75 -3.50 9.10
C ASN A 103 13.11 -3.59 10.59
N ASN A 104 12.32 -3.01 11.49
CA ASN A 104 12.52 -3.17 12.94
C ASN A 104 12.06 -4.54 13.46
N ILE A 105 11.40 -5.35 12.63
CA ILE A 105 11.01 -6.71 12.98
C ILE A 105 12.26 -7.60 13.02
N THR A 106 12.55 -8.12 14.21
CA THR A 106 13.62 -9.10 14.43
C THR A 106 13.07 -10.34 15.12
N ASN A 107 13.49 -11.53 14.67
CA ASN A 107 12.99 -12.82 15.16
C ASN A 107 11.45 -12.91 15.18
N GLY A 108 10.82 -12.35 14.13
CA GLY A 108 9.37 -12.20 14.06
C GLY A 108 8.65 -13.40 13.47
N VAL A 109 7.34 -13.41 13.65
CA VAL A 109 6.42 -14.36 13.01
C VAL A 109 5.67 -13.67 11.87
N GLY A 110 5.88 -14.12 10.63
CA GLY A 110 5.07 -13.67 9.49
C GLY A 110 3.72 -14.39 9.47
N ILE A 111 2.63 -13.67 9.25
CA ILE A 111 1.26 -14.22 9.11
C ILE A 111 0.85 -14.05 7.65
N LEU A 112 1.05 -15.07 6.82
CA LEU A 112 0.78 -15.03 5.39
C LEU A 112 -0.66 -15.42 5.09
N MET A 113 -1.45 -14.48 4.57
CA MET A 113 -2.91 -14.61 4.41
C MET A 113 -3.35 -15.35 3.14
N HIS A 114 -2.42 -15.80 2.28
CA HIS A 114 -2.72 -16.23 0.90
C HIS A 114 -3.66 -17.44 0.76
N ASN A 115 -3.83 -18.28 1.79
CA ASN A 115 -4.85 -19.35 1.76
C ASN A 115 -6.24 -18.88 2.22
N MET A 116 -6.37 -17.63 2.68
CA MET A 116 -7.64 -16.97 3.00
C MET A 116 -7.99 -15.97 1.88
N ASN A 117 -8.29 -16.48 0.69
CA ASN A 117 -8.48 -15.68 -0.53
C ASN A 117 -9.88 -15.85 -1.14
N ASN A 118 -10.87 -16.31 -0.36
CA ASN A 118 -12.22 -16.49 -0.86
C ASN A 118 -12.96 -15.15 -1.07
N ILE A 119 -13.80 -15.13 -2.11
CA ILE A 119 -14.69 -14.02 -2.47
C ILE A 119 -16.10 -14.58 -2.59
N THR A 120 -17.07 -13.98 -1.91
CA THR A 120 -18.46 -14.45 -1.97
C THR A 120 -19.42 -13.27 -2.03
N ILE A 121 -20.24 -13.23 -3.09
CA ILE A 121 -21.33 -12.25 -3.20
C ILE A 121 -22.45 -12.63 -2.24
N VAL A 122 -22.93 -11.68 -1.46
CA VAL A 122 -23.96 -11.84 -0.43
C VAL A 122 -25.02 -10.74 -0.55
N ASP A 123 -26.02 -10.76 0.33
CA ASP A 123 -27.11 -9.77 0.40
C ASP A 123 -27.80 -9.55 -0.96
N ASN A 124 -28.13 -10.64 -1.66
CA ASN A 124 -28.76 -10.60 -2.98
C ASN A 124 -27.98 -9.78 -4.03
N GLY A 125 -26.65 -9.69 -3.89
CA GLY A 125 -25.80 -9.03 -4.86
C GLY A 125 -25.45 -7.58 -4.54
N SER A 126 -25.79 -7.05 -3.36
CA SER A 126 -25.41 -5.70 -2.94
C SER A 126 -24.12 -5.64 -2.11
N ALA A 127 -23.58 -6.79 -1.69
CA ALA A 127 -22.33 -6.86 -0.94
C ALA A 127 -21.48 -8.08 -1.33
N ALA A 128 -20.19 -8.03 -0.97
CA ALA A 128 -19.28 -9.17 -1.07
C ALA A 128 -18.49 -9.36 0.24
N LEU A 129 -18.33 -10.61 0.66
CA LEU A 129 -17.39 -11.04 1.70
C LEU A 129 -16.05 -11.38 1.06
N LEU A 130 -14.98 -10.75 1.53
CA LEU A 130 -13.63 -10.84 0.98
C LEU A 130 -12.66 -11.22 2.09
N GLU A 131 -11.95 -12.32 1.96
CA GLU A 131 -10.94 -12.72 2.93
C GLU A 131 -9.61 -11.94 2.79
N GLY A 132 -8.78 -11.93 3.83
CA GLY A 132 -7.60 -11.06 3.92
C GLY A 132 -6.45 -11.32 2.95
N GLY A 133 -6.46 -12.46 2.27
CA GLY A 133 -5.52 -12.84 1.22
C GLY A 133 -5.99 -12.51 -0.20
N VAL A 134 -7.16 -11.89 -0.38
CA VAL A 134 -7.65 -11.49 -1.71
C VAL A 134 -6.76 -10.39 -2.31
N PHE A 135 -6.34 -10.58 -3.57
CA PHE A 135 -5.67 -9.56 -4.37
C PHE A 135 -6.68 -8.69 -5.13
N SER A 136 -6.33 -7.43 -5.38
CA SER A 136 -7.20 -6.48 -6.09
C SER A 136 -7.58 -6.98 -7.49
N GLY A 137 -6.63 -7.54 -8.25
CA GLY A 137 -6.92 -8.06 -9.60
C GLY A 137 -7.87 -9.26 -9.61
N ASP A 138 -7.72 -10.15 -8.62
CA ASP A 138 -8.60 -11.32 -8.44
C ASP A 138 -10.04 -10.85 -8.10
N LEU A 139 -10.17 -9.81 -7.26
CA LEU A 139 -11.46 -9.20 -6.95
C LEU A 139 -12.11 -8.53 -8.15
N ILE A 140 -11.36 -7.70 -8.89
CA ILE A 140 -11.85 -7.02 -10.10
C ILE A 140 -12.39 -8.08 -11.07
N SER A 141 -11.59 -9.09 -11.38
CA SER A 141 -11.95 -10.16 -12.31
C SER A 141 -13.17 -10.95 -11.85
N TYR A 142 -13.21 -11.35 -10.57
CA TYR A 142 -14.33 -12.10 -10.00
C TYR A 142 -15.63 -11.31 -10.08
N LEU A 143 -15.65 -10.07 -9.57
CA LEU A 143 -16.88 -9.26 -9.58
C LEU A 143 -17.31 -8.94 -11.02
N TRP A 144 -16.36 -8.61 -11.88
CA TRP A 144 -16.65 -8.27 -13.27
C TRP A 144 -17.36 -9.42 -14.00
N SER A 145 -16.89 -10.66 -13.81
CA SER A 145 -17.52 -11.86 -14.38
C SER A 145 -18.95 -12.13 -13.87
N HIS A 146 -19.31 -11.57 -12.71
CA HIS A 146 -20.64 -11.67 -12.12
C HIS A 146 -21.52 -10.44 -12.40
N GLY A 147 -21.11 -9.56 -13.33
CA GLY A 147 -21.86 -8.33 -13.62
C GLY A 147 -21.79 -7.29 -12.50
N LYS A 148 -20.77 -7.37 -11.64
CA LYS A 148 -20.57 -6.51 -10.47
C LYS A 148 -19.25 -5.73 -10.55
N GLN A 149 -19.14 -4.70 -9.73
CA GLN A 149 -17.93 -3.93 -9.51
C GLN A 149 -17.91 -3.33 -8.10
N THR A 150 -16.76 -2.87 -7.65
CA THR A 150 -16.63 -2.11 -6.40
C THR A 150 -15.40 -1.21 -6.45
N MET A 151 -15.22 -0.40 -5.42
CA MET A 151 -13.98 0.34 -5.21
C MET A 151 -12.80 -0.60 -5.04
N THR A 152 -11.80 -0.45 -5.90
CA THR A 152 -10.52 -1.17 -5.86
C THR A 152 -9.36 -0.21 -6.01
N THR A 153 -8.15 -0.69 -5.75
CA THR A 153 -6.92 0.07 -6.01
C THR A 153 -6.50 -0.02 -7.48
N GLY A 154 -5.60 0.88 -7.91
CA GLY A 154 -5.06 0.94 -9.27
C GLY A 154 -3.97 -0.09 -9.60
N CYS A 155 -3.87 -1.20 -8.85
CA CYS A 155 -2.82 -2.20 -9.05
C CYS A 155 -3.31 -3.59 -8.61
N ASP A 156 -3.13 -4.60 -9.47
CA ASP A 156 -3.73 -5.92 -9.37
C ASP A 156 -3.02 -6.82 -8.35
N CYS A 157 -1.70 -6.70 -8.22
CA CYS A 157 -0.88 -7.50 -7.30
C CYS A 157 -0.89 -6.98 -5.86
N VAL A 158 -1.63 -5.90 -5.58
CA VAL A 158 -1.83 -5.40 -4.22
C VAL A 158 -2.86 -6.27 -3.49
N GLY A 159 -2.59 -6.62 -2.23
CA GLY A 159 -3.55 -7.28 -1.36
C GLY A 159 -4.66 -6.32 -0.95
N TYR A 160 -5.91 -6.62 -1.30
CA TYR A 160 -7.03 -5.68 -1.32
C TYR A 160 -7.29 -5.00 0.03
N ILE A 161 -7.20 -5.74 1.14
CA ILE A 161 -7.54 -5.21 2.47
C ILE A 161 -6.59 -4.11 2.94
N ALA A 162 -5.28 -4.24 2.70
CA ALA A 162 -4.30 -3.32 3.31
C ALA A 162 -4.51 -1.86 2.87
N PRO A 163 -4.65 -1.54 1.57
CA PRO A 163 -4.94 -0.17 1.14
C PRO A 163 -6.23 0.41 1.74
N ILE A 164 -7.27 -0.41 1.88
CA ILE A 164 -8.57 0.01 2.43
C ILE A 164 -8.44 0.46 3.88
N LEU A 165 -7.56 -0.17 4.65
CA LEU A 165 -7.30 0.23 6.04
C LEU A 165 -6.69 1.62 6.15
N GLY A 166 -6.02 2.09 5.09
CA GLY A 166 -5.49 3.45 4.97
C GLY A 166 -6.37 4.42 4.18
N GLY A 167 -7.51 4.00 3.64
CA GLY A 167 -8.36 4.79 2.75
C GLY A 167 -8.68 4.04 1.45
N GLY A 168 -7.67 3.85 0.60
CA GLY A 168 -7.79 3.09 -0.64
C GLY A 168 -8.31 3.94 -1.80
N HIS A 169 -7.41 4.70 -2.42
CA HIS A 169 -7.67 5.43 -3.66
C HIS A 169 -7.80 4.49 -4.87
N GLY A 170 -8.60 4.91 -5.84
CA GLY A 170 -8.73 4.19 -7.11
C GLY A 170 -9.78 4.75 -8.07
N TRP A 171 -9.95 4.05 -9.18
CA TRP A 171 -10.67 4.53 -10.38
C TRP A 171 -12.10 5.01 -10.14
N LEU A 172 -12.86 4.30 -9.31
CA LEU A 172 -14.28 4.56 -9.09
C LEU A 172 -14.55 5.55 -7.94
N GLN A 173 -13.51 6.12 -7.32
CA GLN A 173 -13.68 6.86 -6.06
C GLN A 173 -14.53 8.13 -6.21
N GLY A 174 -14.51 8.73 -7.41
CA GLY A 174 -15.36 9.88 -7.70
C GLY A 174 -16.84 9.57 -7.55
N ARG A 175 -17.27 8.33 -7.85
CA ARG A 175 -18.69 7.91 -7.76
C ARG A 175 -19.06 7.41 -6.38
N TYR A 176 -18.19 6.63 -5.75
CA TYR A 176 -18.56 5.89 -4.56
C TYR A 176 -17.89 6.39 -3.27
N GLY A 177 -16.80 7.17 -3.37
CA GLY A 177 -15.92 7.51 -2.25
C GLY A 177 -14.70 6.58 -2.21
N LEU A 178 -13.88 6.67 -1.17
CA LEU A 178 -12.72 5.79 -1.02
C LEU A 178 -13.16 4.33 -0.85
N ALA A 179 -12.24 3.38 -1.06
CA ALA A 179 -12.54 1.98 -0.81
C ALA A 179 -12.95 1.73 0.65
N SER A 180 -12.36 2.45 1.62
CA SER A 180 -12.75 2.43 3.03
C SER A 180 -14.18 2.90 3.28
N ASP A 181 -14.71 3.80 2.44
CA ASP A 181 -16.09 4.28 2.54
C ASP A 181 -17.12 3.23 2.10
N GLN A 182 -16.66 2.19 1.39
CA GLN A 182 -17.50 1.05 0.95
C GLN A 182 -17.57 -0.08 1.97
N LEU A 183 -16.78 -0.01 3.06
CA LEU A 183 -16.76 -1.01 4.09
C LEU A 183 -18.10 -1.03 4.85
N ILE A 184 -18.69 -2.22 5.00
CA ILE A 184 -19.90 -2.46 5.79
C ILE A 184 -19.52 -3.01 7.16
N SER A 185 -18.63 -4.02 7.18
CA SER A 185 -18.09 -4.60 8.41
C SER A 185 -16.77 -5.31 8.16
N ALA A 186 -16.03 -5.58 9.23
CA ALA A 186 -14.80 -6.37 9.21
C ALA A 186 -14.81 -7.41 10.32
N ARG A 187 -14.26 -8.59 10.03
CA ARG A 187 -13.76 -9.52 11.02
C ARG A 187 -12.29 -9.23 11.26
N MET A 188 -11.89 -9.11 12.52
CA MET A 188 -10.49 -8.87 12.87
C MET A 188 -10.06 -9.60 14.13
N VAL A 189 -8.77 -9.93 14.19
CA VAL A 189 -8.12 -10.49 15.37
C VAL A 189 -7.24 -9.43 16.03
N LEU A 190 -7.55 -9.12 17.29
CA LEU A 190 -6.84 -8.13 18.10
C LEU A 190 -5.47 -8.63 18.57
N ALA A 191 -4.69 -7.73 19.16
CA ALA A 191 -3.35 -7.99 19.66
C ALA A 191 -3.28 -9.15 20.67
N ASN A 192 -4.37 -9.38 21.42
CA ASN A 192 -4.48 -10.47 22.40
C ASN A 192 -5.00 -11.79 21.82
N GLY A 193 -5.23 -11.87 20.50
CA GLY A 193 -5.77 -13.06 19.82
C GLY A 193 -7.30 -13.17 19.82
N THR A 194 -8.02 -12.20 20.39
CA THR A 194 -9.50 -12.19 20.36
C THR A 194 -10.00 -11.80 18.97
N ALA A 195 -10.90 -12.58 18.40
CA ALA A 195 -11.57 -12.25 17.15
C ALA A 195 -12.87 -11.48 17.40
N ILE A 196 -13.06 -10.34 16.73
CA ILE A 196 -14.22 -9.46 16.89
C ILE A 196 -14.83 -9.09 15.53
N THR A 197 -16.06 -8.62 15.57
CA THR A 197 -16.71 -7.94 14.44
C THR A 197 -16.64 -6.43 14.67
N VAL A 198 -16.33 -5.70 13.62
CA VAL A 198 -16.27 -4.23 13.62
C VAL A 198 -17.20 -3.70 12.54
N SER A 199 -18.15 -2.86 12.91
CA SER A 199 -19.18 -2.29 12.03
C SER A 199 -19.81 -1.06 12.69
N GLN A 200 -20.74 -0.40 12.02
CA GLN A 200 -21.52 0.68 12.63
C GLN A 200 -22.31 0.24 13.87
N ASP A 201 -22.73 -1.03 13.94
CA ASP A 201 -23.55 -1.55 15.05
C ASP A 201 -22.74 -2.37 16.07
N SER A 202 -21.43 -2.56 15.84
CA SER A 202 -20.56 -3.36 16.70
C SER A 202 -19.14 -2.80 16.69
N ASN A 203 -18.66 -2.31 17.83
CA ASN A 203 -17.39 -1.57 17.95
C ASN A 203 -17.30 -0.36 16.99
N PRO A 204 -18.27 0.58 17.01
CA PRO A 204 -18.36 1.67 16.02
C PRO A 204 -17.16 2.62 16.02
N ASP A 205 -16.53 2.87 17.17
CA ASP A 205 -15.34 3.72 17.23
C ASP A 205 -14.13 3.06 16.56
N LEU A 206 -13.99 1.74 16.71
CA LEU A 206 -12.97 0.98 15.99
C LEU A 206 -13.32 0.89 14.50
N PHE A 207 -14.60 0.80 14.14
CA PHE A 207 -15.06 0.83 12.74
C PHE A 207 -14.72 2.16 12.05
N TRP A 208 -14.82 3.25 12.80
CA TRP A 208 -14.33 4.56 12.37
C TRP A 208 -12.80 4.55 12.18
N ALA A 209 -12.05 3.97 13.12
CA ALA A 209 -10.59 3.97 13.09
C ALA A 209 -9.99 3.13 11.97
N ILE A 210 -10.59 1.96 11.66
CA ILE A 210 -10.07 1.09 10.60
C ILE A 210 -10.27 1.64 9.19
N ARG A 211 -11.06 2.70 9.02
CA ARG A 211 -11.24 3.43 7.76
C ARG A 211 -10.26 4.62 7.69
N GLY A 212 -8.96 4.34 7.67
CA GLY A 212 -7.89 5.34 7.58
C GLY A 212 -6.65 5.03 8.41
N ALA A 213 -6.81 4.35 9.55
CA ALA A 213 -5.69 3.99 10.44
C ALA A 213 -5.66 2.49 10.80
N GLY A 214 -6.31 1.64 10.00
CA GLY A 214 -6.65 0.26 10.40
C GLY A 214 -5.48 -0.67 10.66
N HIS A 215 -4.30 -0.38 10.11
CA HIS A 215 -3.06 -1.13 10.34
C HIS A 215 -2.67 -1.25 11.82
N ASN A 216 -3.20 -0.37 12.68
CA ASN A 216 -2.80 -0.21 14.08
C ASN A 216 -3.55 -1.08 15.10
N PHE A 217 -4.65 -1.75 14.71
CA PHE A 217 -5.62 -2.26 15.70
C PHE A 217 -5.87 -3.77 15.64
N GLY A 218 -5.48 -4.44 14.57
CA GLY A 218 -5.78 -5.86 14.41
C GLY A 218 -5.41 -6.42 13.05
N VAL A 219 -5.42 -7.75 12.96
CA VAL A 219 -5.34 -8.46 11.69
C VAL A 219 -6.75 -8.62 11.14
N VAL A 220 -7.07 -7.93 10.05
CA VAL A 220 -8.37 -8.08 9.38
C VAL A 220 -8.38 -9.36 8.55
N THR A 221 -9.26 -10.28 8.92
CA THR A 221 -9.36 -11.62 8.33
C THR A 221 -10.38 -11.69 7.20
N GLN A 222 -11.42 -10.87 7.28
CA GLN A 222 -12.46 -10.74 6.25
C GLN A 222 -13.11 -9.35 6.32
N VAL A 223 -13.49 -8.81 5.18
CA VAL A 223 -14.34 -7.60 5.08
C VAL A 223 -15.62 -7.91 4.34
N LYS A 224 -16.69 -7.20 4.70
CA LYS A 224 -17.92 -7.09 3.93
C LYS A 224 -17.94 -5.73 3.25
N MET A 225 -17.92 -5.71 1.92
CA MET A 225 -17.87 -4.50 1.11
C MET A 225 -19.18 -4.31 0.34
N LYS A 226 -19.59 -3.07 0.12
CA LYS A 226 -20.61 -2.75 -0.88
C LYS A 226 -20.10 -3.12 -2.28
N ILE A 227 -20.98 -3.66 -3.11
CA ILE A 227 -20.72 -3.87 -4.54
C ILE A 227 -21.88 -3.31 -5.35
N TYR A 228 -21.61 -2.98 -6.61
CA TYR A 228 -22.53 -2.29 -7.50
C TYR A 228 -22.70 -3.10 -8.79
N ASP A 229 -23.87 -2.97 -9.41
CA ASP A 229 -24.08 -3.51 -10.75
C ASP A 229 -23.17 -2.82 -11.75
N ARG A 230 -22.68 -3.60 -12.71
CA ARG A 230 -22.07 -3.05 -13.92
C ARG A 230 -23.16 -2.47 -14.80
N GLU A 231 -22.84 -1.37 -15.46
CA GLU A 231 -23.65 -0.81 -16.52
C GLU A 231 -22.86 -1.01 -17.83
N PRO A 232 -23.13 -2.07 -18.62
CA PRO A 232 -22.31 -2.43 -19.79
C PRO A 232 -22.14 -1.32 -20.84
N GLU A 233 -23.06 -0.36 -20.89
CA GLU A 233 -23.00 0.80 -21.78
C GLU A 233 -22.08 1.91 -21.25
N GLN A 234 -21.70 1.87 -19.96
CA GLN A 234 -20.93 2.89 -19.25
C GLN A 234 -19.70 2.33 -18.52
N ASP A 235 -19.46 1.02 -18.55
CA ASP A 235 -18.35 0.38 -17.84
C ASP A 235 -17.06 0.28 -18.69
N GLN A 236 -17.07 0.89 -19.87
CA GLN A 236 -15.88 1.15 -20.67
C GLN A 236 -15.01 2.24 -20.04
N TRP A 237 -13.71 2.19 -20.32
CA TRP A 237 -12.71 3.13 -19.86
C TRP A 237 -11.89 3.59 -21.06
N ALA A 238 -12.21 4.78 -21.56
CA ALA A 238 -11.44 5.44 -22.59
C ALA A 238 -10.23 6.14 -21.96
N THR A 239 -9.05 5.93 -22.54
CA THR A 239 -7.79 6.50 -22.09
C THR A 239 -7.10 7.19 -23.25
N SER A 240 -6.58 8.39 -23.03
CA SER A 240 -5.65 9.03 -23.97
C SER A 240 -4.42 9.51 -23.23
N GLY A 241 -3.25 9.06 -23.66
CA GLY A 241 -1.96 9.46 -23.13
C GLY A 241 -1.27 10.46 -24.03
N PHE A 242 -0.58 11.40 -23.41
CA PHE A 242 0.13 12.48 -24.05
C PHE A 242 1.54 12.52 -23.50
N VAL A 243 2.53 12.36 -24.37
CA VAL A 243 3.95 12.42 -24.03
C VAL A 243 4.49 13.80 -24.36
N PHE A 244 5.15 14.45 -23.40
CA PHE A 244 5.70 15.78 -23.56
C PHE A 244 7.15 15.86 -23.10
N THR A 245 7.93 16.67 -23.81
CA THR A 245 9.23 17.17 -23.35
C THR A 245 9.04 18.27 -22.31
N GLN A 246 10.10 18.56 -21.57
CA GLN A 246 10.04 19.42 -20.39
C GLN A 246 9.58 20.86 -20.66
N ASP A 247 9.71 21.36 -21.88
CA ASP A 247 9.33 22.72 -22.28
C ASP A 247 7.82 22.96 -22.22
N LYS A 248 7.01 21.89 -22.17
CA LYS A 248 5.54 21.99 -22.07
C LYS A 248 4.98 21.87 -20.66
N LEU A 249 5.84 21.67 -19.65
CA LEU A 249 5.42 21.35 -18.28
C LEU A 249 4.39 22.36 -17.75
N GLU A 250 4.72 23.66 -17.74
CA GLU A 250 3.86 24.68 -17.16
C GLU A 250 2.52 24.78 -17.92
N GLN A 251 2.54 24.62 -19.24
CA GLN A 251 1.33 24.71 -20.05
C GLN A 251 0.38 23.53 -19.76
N VAL A 252 0.91 22.30 -19.70
CA VAL A 252 0.10 21.10 -19.42
C VAL A 252 -0.48 21.14 -18.00
N PHE A 253 0.34 21.45 -17.00
CA PHE A 253 -0.13 21.45 -15.62
C PHE A 253 -1.00 22.67 -15.28
N THR A 254 -0.92 23.76 -16.06
CA THR A 254 -1.92 24.85 -16.00
C THR A 254 -3.30 24.35 -16.48
N ILE A 255 -3.35 23.60 -17.58
CA ILE A 255 -4.59 22.99 -18.07
C ILE A 255 -5.16 22.03 -17.02
N ALA A 256 -4.30 21.17 -16.45
CA ALA A 256 -4.67 20.23 -15.40
C ALA A 256 -5.25 20.92 -14.16
N ASN A 257 -4.63 21.99 -13.66
CA ASN A 257 -5.16 22.79 -12.56
C ASN A 257 -6.53 23.38 -12.89
N GLY A 258 -6.75 23.84 -14.12
CA GLY A 258 -8.07 24.31 -14.57
C GLY A 258 -9.18 23.25 -14.46
N TRP A 259 -8.83 21.96 -14.56
CA TRP A 259 -9.79 20.87 -14.31
C TRP A 259 -10.01 20.60 -12.81
N LEU A 260 -8.95 20.66 -12.01
CA LEU A 260 -9.01 20.47 -10.55
C LEU A 260 -9.82 21.56 -9.86
N GLU A 261 -9.63 22.82 -10.26
CA GLU A 261 -10.31 23.99 -9.71
C GLU A 261 -11.77 24.11 -10.21
N SER A 262 -12.17 23.29 -11.19
CA SER A 262 -13.50 23.39 -11.76
C SER A 262 -14.57 22.90 -10.76
N PRO A 263 -15.54 23.74 -10.36
CA PRO A 263 -16.65 23.30 -9.51
C PRO A 263 -17.59 22.32 -10.22
N LYS A 264 -17.42 22.13 -11.54
CA LYS A 264 -18.17 21.20 -12.39
C LYS A 264 -17.27 20.10 -12.95
N ARG A 265 -16.19 19.74 -12.24
CA ARG A 265 -15.34 18.60 -12.59
C ARG A 265 -16.19 17.33 -12.71
N PRO A 266 -16.23 16.67 -13.89
CA PRO A 266 -17.01 15.45 -14.07
C PRO A 266 -16.49 14.32 -13.20
N VAL A 267 -17.40 13.44 -12.79
CA VAL A 267 -17.06 12.27 -11.98
C VAL A 267 -16.28 11.22 -12.77
N GLU A 268 -16.42 11.25 -14.11
CA GLU A 268 -15.70 10.39 -15.04
C GLU A 268 -14.22 10.79 -15.22
N LEU A 269 -13.87 12.04 -14.93
CA LEU A 269 -12.55 12.60 -15.27
C LEU A 269 -11.50 12.27 -14.21
N THR A 270 -10.62 11.32 -14.56
CA THR A 270 -9.39 11.04 -13.83
C THR A 270 -8.19 11.45 -14.68
N GLN A 271 -7.24 12.18 -14.07
CA GLN A 271 -5.94 12.45 -14.67
C GLN A 271 -4.87 11.65 -13.94
N TYR A 272 -3.91 11.14 -14.69
CA TYR A 272 -2.77 10.41 -14.16
C TYR A 272 -1.54 10.88 -14.89
N GLY A 273 -0.44 11.15 -14.21
CA GLY A 273 0.79 11.56 -14.85
C GLY A 273 2.00 10.84 -14.30
N VAL A 274 3.05 10.74 -15.10
CA VAL A 274 4.37 10.34 -14.61
C VAL A 274 5.48 11.20 -15.15
N PHE A 275 6.49 11.48 -14.32
CA PHE A 275 7.82 11.87 -14.80
C PHE A 275 8.68 10.61 -14.92
N SER A 276 9.38 10.46 -16.04
CA SER A 276 10.21 9.27 -16.30
C SER A 276 11.29 9.56 -17.33
N PHE A 277 12.31 8.71 -17.40
CA PHE A 277 13.27 8.72 -18.50
C PHE A 277 12.72 7.91 -19.68
N ASN A 278 12.72 8.50 -20.87
CA ASN A 278 12.43 7.79 -22.11
C ASN A 278 13.46 8.20 -23.19
N PRO A 279 14.52 7.39 -23.39
CA PRO A 279 15.60 7.74 -24.30
C PRO A 279 15.20 7.77 -25.78
N ASP A 280 14.07 7.15 -26.14
CA ASP A 280 13.55 7.17 -27.52
C ASP A 280 12.95 8.54 -27.88
N ILE A 281 12.57 9.35 -26.88
CA ILE A 281 12.02 10.70 -27.05
C ILE A 281 13.06 11.78 -26.71
N ASP A 282 13.71 11.67 -25.53
CA ASP A 282 14.82 12.54 -25.13
C ASP A 282 15.92 11.68 -24.46
N PRO A 283 17.09 11.54 -25.09
CA PRO A 283 18.16 10.67 -24.59
C PRO A 283 18.87 11.20 -23.34
N ILE A 284 18.67 12.47 -22.98
CA ILE A 284 19.40 13.15 -21.91
C ILE A 284 18.47 13.45 -20.74
N ASN A 285 17.29 13.98 -21.03
CA ASN A 285 16.41 14.57 -20.04
C ASN A 285 15.17 13.68 -19.76
N PRO A 286 14.63 13.70 -18.54
CA PRO A 286 13.34 13.09 -18.27
C PRO A 286 12.24 13.80 -19.07
N ILE A 287 11.24 13.02 -19.47
CA ILE A 287 9.99 13.48 -20.07
C ILE A 287 8.88 13.42 -19.01
N PHE A 288 7.70 13.92 -19.37
CA PHE A 288 6.49 13.63 -18.61
C PHE A 288 5.37 13.12 -19.52
N MET A 289 4.56 12.24 -18.96
CA MET A 289 3.37 11.71 -19.59
C MET A 289 2.16 12.13 -18.77
N MET A 290 1.08 12.51 -19.46
CA MET A 290 -0.23 12.79 -18.87
C MET A 290 -1.26 11.90 -19.56
N TRP A 291 -2.02 11.15 -18.78
CA TRP A 291 -3.15 10.35 -19.24
C TRP A 291 -4.44 10.93 -18.72
N ILE A 292 -5.42 10.98 -19.60
CA ILE A 292 -6.81 11.25 -19.26
C ILE A 292 -7.55 9.93 -19.34
N TYR A 293 -8.12 9.53 -18.21
CA TYR A 293 -9.04 8.40 -18.10
C TYR A 293 -10.46 8.93 -17.99
N TRP A 294 -11.35 8.28 -18.72
CA TRP A 294 -12.76 8.59 -18.74
C TRP A 294 -13.57 7.30 -18.65
N GLN A 295 -14.40 7.19 -17.62
CA GLN A 295 -15.38 6.11 -17.55
C GLN A 295 -16.49 6.36 -18.58
N GLY A 296 -16.38 5.69 -19.71
CA GLY A 296 -17.27 5.77 -20.86
C GLY A 296 -16.56 5.39 -22.16
N PRO A 297 -17.30 5.35 -23.29
CA PRO A 297 -16.77 4.92 -24.58
C PRO A 297 -15.75 5.89 -25.19
N ALA A 298 -15.78 7.17 -24.81
CA ALA A 298 -14.95 8.21 -25.40
C ALA A 298 -14.70 9.37 -24.44
N ILE A 299 -13.54 10.02 -24.57
CA ILE A 299 -13.17 11.20 -23.81
C ILE A 299 -13.76 12.44 -24.52
N PRO A 300 -14.47 13.34 -23.84
CA PRO A 300 -14.92 14.59 -24.44
C PRO A 300 -13.74 15.44 -24.93
N SER A 301 -13.81 15.94 -26.17
CA SER A 301 -12.67 16.60 -26.82
C SER A 301 -12.15 17.82 -26.05
N LYS A 302 -12.99 18.50 -25.27
CA LYS A 302 -12.58 19.60 -24.38
C LYS A 302 -11.47 19.23 -23.37
N TYR A 303 -11.26 17.94 -23.08
CA TYR A 303 -10.18 17.45 -22.21
C TYR A 303 -8.94 16.99 -22.99
N THR A 304 -9.03 16.76 -24.30
CA THR A 304 -7.93 16.30 -25.15
C THR A 304 -7.39 17.40 -26.08
N ASP A 305 -8.27 18.23 -26.64
CA ASP A 305 -7.93 19.28 -27.60
C ASP A 305 -6.91 20.29 -27.05
N PRO A 306 -7.03 20.77 -25.78
CA PRO A 306 -6.02 21.66 -25.22
C PRO A 306 -4.62 21.02 -25.12
N LEU A 307 -4.54 19.72 -24.84
CA LEU A 307 -3.26 18.99 -24.78
C LEU A 307 -2.71 18.74 -26.19
N ASN A 308 -3.56 18.35 -27.14
CA ASN A 308 -3.19 18.19 -28.55
C ASN A 308 -2.63 19.49 -29.16
N ALA A 309 -3.22 20.63 -28.80
CA ALA A 309 -2.76 21.94 -29.27
C ALA A 309 -1.32 22.28 -28.83
N LEU A 310 -0.81 21.63 -27.78
CA LEU A 310 0.59 21.77 -27.33
C LEU A 310 1.58 20.91 -28.11
N SER A 311 1.13 20.18 -29.13
CA SER A 311 1.96 19.32 -30.00
C SER A 311 2.78 18.29 -29.21
N PRO A 312 2.11 17.34 -28.52
CA PRO A 312 2.78 16.25 -27.79
C PRO A 312 3.71 15.45 -28.72
N ALA A 313 4.80 14.93 -28.14
CA ALA A 313 5.77 14.09 -28.85
C ALA A 313 5.14 12.75 -29.28
N ALA A 314 4.20 12.23 -28.49
CA ALA A 314 3.40 11.07 -28.84
C ALA A 314 2.01 11.16 -28.19
N VAL A 315 1.02 10.57 -28.86
CA VAL A 315 -0.33 10.40 -28.34
C VAL A 315 -0.76 8.97 -28.57
N ASP A 316 -1.33 8.35 -27.55
CA ASP A 316 -2.01 7.07 -27.67
C ASP A 316 -3.46 7.19 -27.20
N TYR A 317 -4.28 6.24 -27.66
CA TYR A 317 -5.68 6.15 -27.30
C TYR A 317 -6.08 4.68 -27.20
N SER A 318 -6.83 4.33 -26.16
CA SER A 318 -7.41 3.00 -26.00
C SER A 318 -8.77 3.08 -25.32
N VAL A 319 -9.57 2.02 -25.50
CA VAL A 319 -10.81 1.81 -24.74
C VAL A 319 -10.77 0.41 -24.18
N THR A 320 -10.92 0.29 -22.87
CA THR A 320 -10.85 -0.99 -22.14
C THR A 320 -12.07 -1.13 -21.22
N GLY A 321 -12.14 -2.21 -20.44
CA GLY A 321 -13.00 -2.30 -19.25
C GLY A 321 -12.16 -2.16 -17.97
N LEU A 322 -12.82 -2.12 -16.81
CA LEU A 322 -12.13 -1.99 -15.52
C LEU A 322 -11.11 -3.12 -15.27
N THR A 323 -11.32 -4.32 -15.83
CA THR A 323 -10.40 -5.46 -15.74
C THR A 323 -9.06 -5.24 -16.43
N SER A 324 -8.91 -4.22 -17.26
CA SER A 324 -7.72 -4.00 -18.07
C SER A 324 -7.16 -2.59 -17.95
N VAL A 325 -7.81 -1.70 -17.20
CA VAL A 325 -7.31 -0.33 -17.00
C VAL A 325 -5.97 -0.31 -16.26
N ASN A 326 -5.76 -1.24 -15.33
CA ASN A 326 -4.48 -1.35 -14.60
C ASN A 326 -3.34 -1.83 -15.50
N ALA A 327 -3.62 -2.66 -16.51
CA ALA A 327 -2.61 -3.15 -17.45
C ALA A 327 -1.99 -2.03 -18.29
N HIS A 328 -2.76 -0.97 -18.58
CA HIS A 328 -2.24 0.21 -19.25
C HIS A 328 -1.16 0.94 -18.42
N LEU A 329 -1.24 0.90 -17.08
CA LEU A 329 -0.20 1.39 -16.17
C LEU A 329 0.91 0.35 -15.90
N GLN A 330 0.90 -0.80 -16.59
CA GLN A 330 1.71 -1.97 -16.24
C GLN A 330 1.54 -2.42 -14.78
N ALA A 331 0.35 -2.17 -14.22
CA ALA A 331 -0.03 -2.48 -12.85
C ALA A 331 -0.98 -3.68 -12.79
N ASP A 332 -1.08 -4.45 -13.87
CA ASP A 332 -1.61 -5.80 -13.85
C ASP A 332 -0.60 -6.78 -13.23
N ARG A 333 -1.04 -8.00 -12.93
CA ARG A 333 -0.25 -8.98 -12.15
C ARG A 333 1.10 -9.33 -12.78
N ASP A 334 1.19 -9.29 -14.11
CA ASP A 334 2.40 -9.61 -14.88
C ASP A 334 3.16 -8.35 -15.34
N GLY A 335 2.65 -7.16 -14.98
CA GLY A 335 3.20 -5.87 -15.39
C GLY A 335 4.42 -5.42 -14.59
N GLY A 336 5.18 -4.47 -15.16
CA GLY A 336 6.42 -3.94 -14.57
C GLY A 336 6.25 -3.27 -13.21
N ALA A 337 5.08 -2.69 -12.92
CA ALA A 337 4.79 -2.12 -11.61
C ALA A 337 4.63 -3.21 -10.52
N CYS A 338 4.22 -4.42 -10.91
CA CYS A 338 4.11 -5.58 -10.04
C CYS A 338 5.39 -6.42 -9.96
N ALA A 339 6.40 -6.14 -10.79
CA ALA A 339 7.63 -6.92 -10.84
C ALA A 339 8.40 -6.88 -9.51
N GLU A 340 8.83 -8.03 -9.03
CA GLU A 340 9.68 -8.18 -7.84
C GLU A 340 11.18 -8.07 -8.19
N GLY A 341 12.05 -8.14 -7.18
CA GLY A 341 13.50 -8.16 -7.38
C GLY A 341 14.18 -6.80 -7.45
N PHE A 342 13.43 -5.71 -7.24
CA PHE A 342 13.93 -4.35 -7.15
C PHE A 342 13.74 -3.77 -5.76
N SER A 343 14.62 -2.87 -5.37
CA SER A 343 14.42 -2.04 -4.19
C SER A 343 13.60 -0.81 -4.60
N ARG A 344 12.61 -0.46 -3.78
CA ARG A 344 11.71 0.67 -4.02
C ARG A 344 11.45 1.51 -2.78
N ALA A 345 11.29 2.81 -2.99
CA ALA A 345 10.88 3.77 -1.98
C ALA A 345 9.76 4.66 -2.50
N MET A 346 8.80 4.96 -1.62
CA MET A 346 7.74 5.93 -1.85
C MET A 346 7.76 6.96 -0.74
N VAL A 347 7.47 8.22 -1.09
CA VAL A 347 7.30 9.33 -0.14
C VAL A 347 6.12 10.19 -0.62
N PRO A 348 4.93 10.03 -0.04
CA PRO A 348 3.71 10.61 -0.58
C PRO A 348 3.57 12.08 -0.22
N ILE A 349 2.77 12.77 -1.02
CA ILE A 349 2.34 14.14 -0.81
C ILE A 349 0.94 14.26 -1.37
N SER A 350 0.01 14.71 -0.55
CA SER A 350 -1.31 15.11 -1.00
C SER A 350 -1.36 16.61 -1.26
N LEU A 351 -2.04 17.02 -2.33
CA LEU A 351 -2.19 18.42 -2.72
C LEU A 351 -3.59 18.69 -3.28
N THR A 352 -4.03 19.94 -3.19
CA THR A 352 -5.27 20.39 -3.84
C THR A 352 -5.06 20.75 -5.31
N ASN A 353 -3.87 21.24 -5.69
CA ASN A 353 -3.48 21.63 -7.04
C ASN A 353 -1.99 21.39 -7.28
N TYR A 354 -1.57 21.33 -8.55
CA TYR A 354 -0.17 21.25 -8.91
C TYR A 354 0.52 22.61 -8.68
N SER A 355 1.61 22.62 -7.90
CA SER A 355 2.54 23.75 -7.85
C SER A 355 3.49 23.67 -9.06
N LEU A 356 3.27 24.50 -10.08
CA LEU A 356 4.13 24.55 -11.27
C LEU A 356 5.63 24.74 -10.95
N PRO A 357 6.04 25.70 -10.09
CA PRO A 357 7.46 25.84 -9.74
C PRO A 357 8.00 24.62 -8.97
N ALA A 358 7.17 23.94 -8.17
CA ALA A 358 7.57 22.72 -7.48
C ALA A 358 7.78 21.56 -8.46
N LEU A 359 6.84 21.35 -9.40
CA LEU A 359 6.97 20.33 -10.44
C LEU A 359 8.22 20.54 -11.28
N ARG A 360 8.54 21.79 -11.64
CA ARG A 360 9.79 22.11 -12.36
C ARG A 360 11.01 21.67 -11.57
N LYS A 361 11.08 22.00 -10.27
CA LYS A 361 12.17 21.58 -9.38
C LYS A 361 12.28 20.07 -9.24
N VAL A 362 11.14 19.36 -9.15
CA VAL A 362 11.12 17.89 -9.14
C VAL A 362 11.72 17.35 -10.44
N LEU A 363 11.32 17.89 -11.59
CA LEU A 363 11.86 17.47 -12.89
C LEU A 363 13.38 17.76 -13.01
N ASP A 364 13.83 18.91 -12.49
CA ASP A 364 15.26 19.24 -12.42
C ASP A 364 16.02 18.23 -11.56
N ILE A 365 15.46 17.77 -10.42
CA ILE A 365 16.06 16.68 -9.63
C ILE A 365 16.15 15.41 -10.47
N PHE A 366 15.11 15.05 -11.24
CA PHE A 366 15.13 13.88 -12.11
C PHE A 366 16.30 13.93 -13.11
N THR A 367 16.62 15.09 -13.71
CA THR A 367 17.76 15.23 -14.65
C THR A 367 19.11 14.83 -14.03
N THR A 368 19.23 14.91 -12.71
CA THR A 368 20.45 14.63 -11.96
C THR A 368 20.49 13.23 -11.33
N LEU A 369 19.49 12.38 -11.59
CA LEU A 369 19.44 11.06 -10.99
C LEU A 369 20.64 10.19 -11.44
N PRO A 370 21.28 9.48 -10.50
CA PRO A 370 22.28 8.48 -10.86
C PRO A 370 21.68 7.40 -11.76
N THR A 371 22.50 6.77 -12.58
CA THR A 371 22.08 5.77 -13.57
C THR A 371 21.24 4.66 -12.96
N GLU A 372 21.59 4.22 -11.75
CA GLU A 372 20.91 3.17 -10.99
C GLU A 372 19.47 3.50 -10.63
N PHE A 373 19.08 4.78 -10.64
CA PHE A 373 17.76 5.28 -10.29
C PHE A 373 16.94 5.75 -11.49
N ARG A 374 17.44 5.64 -12.74
CA ARG A 374 16.76 6.18 -13.92
C ARG A 374 15.49 5.43 -14.34
N THR A 375 15.22 4.26 -13.75
CA THR A 375 13.92 3.57 -13.88
C THR A 375 12.86 4.08 -12.90
N SER A 376 13.22 5.04 -12.04
CA SER A 376 12.29 5.68 -11.12
C SER A 376 11.29 6.56 -11.85
N ILE A 377 10.12 6.72 -11.25
CA ILE A 377 9.07 7.61 -11.75
C ILE A 377 8.59 8.55 -10.67
N MET A 378 8.04 9.71 -11.06
CA MET A 378 7.19 10.52 -10.19
C MET A 378 5.74 10.21 -10.53
N LEU A 379 4.97 9.59 -9.64
CA LEU A 379 3.54 9.41 -9.82
C LEU A 379 2.79 10.72 -9.53
N LEU A 380 1.86 11.07 -10.40
CA LEU A 380 1.00 12.23 -10.30
C LEU A 380 -0.47 11.78 -10.43
N GLU A 381 -1.06 11.32 -9.33
CA GLU A 381 -2.39 10.73 -9.35
C GLU A 381 -3.46 11.80 -9.07
N GLY A 382 -4.32 12.06 -10.05
CA GLY A 382 -5.43 13.03 -9.94
C GLY A 382 -6.78 12.36 -10.18
N TYR A 383 -7.16 11.45 -9.28
CA TYR A 383 -8.47 10.79 -9.29
C TYR A 383 -9.63 11.78 -9.20
N ALA A 384 -10.81 11.41 -9.70
CA ALA A 384 -12.04 12.15 -9.41
C ALA A 384 -12.34 12.11 -7.90
N THR A 385 -12.69 13.24 -7.30
CA THR A 385 -12.87 13.37 -5.83
C THR A 385 -14.30 13.69 -5.41
N ASN A 386 -15.24 13.75 -6.35
CA ASN A 386 -16.62 14.23 -6.13
C ASN A 386 -17.28 13.61 -4.89
N ARG A 387 -17.39 12.27 -4.84
CA ARG A 387 -17.99 11.59 -3.69
C ARG A 387 -17.08 11.58 -2.45
N VAL A 388 -15.77 11.63 -2.63
CA VAL A 388 -14.79 11.66 -1.51
C VAL A 388 -14.97 12.94 -0.68
N SER A 389 -15.11 14.09 -1.34
CA SER A 389 -15.22 15.41 -0.69
C SER A 389 -16.59 15.68 -0.07
N GLU A 390 -17.64 14.96 -0.51
CA GLU A 390 -18.97 15.02 0.12
C GLU A 390 -19.05 14.31 1.48
N ILE A 391 -18.12 13.40 1.76
CA ILE A 391 -18.09 12.65 3.02
C ILE A 391 -17.36 13.51 4.07
N PRO A 392 -18.01 13.84 5.21
CA PRO A 392 -17.36 14.65 6.24
C PRO A 392 -16.09 14.00 6.78
N SER A 393 -15.06 14.80 7.06
CA SER A 393 -13.76 14.31 7.56
C SER A 393 -13.89 13.57 8.89
N GLU A 394 -14.84 13.97 9.75
CA GLU A 394 -15.18 13.28 10.99
C GLU A 394 -15.79 11.88 10.81
N GLY A 395 -16.25 11.54 9.59
CA GLY A 395 -16.88 10.26 9.27
C GLY A 395 -15.95 9.05 9.33
N SER A 396 -14.63 9.26 9.34
CA SER A 396 -13.61 8.21 9.35
C SER A 396 -12.28 8.69 9.93
N ALA A 397 -11.32 7.79 10.14
CA ALA A 397 -9.95 8.17 10.51
C ALA A 397 -9.12 8.73 9.35
N PHE A 398 -9.56 8.59 8.09
CA PHE A 398 -8.90 9.19 6.94
C PHE A 398 -9.07 10.72 6.96
N PRO A 399 -7.98 11.51 7.01
CA PRO A 399 -8.05 12.96 7.22
C PRO A 399 -8.29 13.77 5.95
N ASP A 400 -7.64 13.36 4.85
CA ASP A 400 -7.26 14.18 3.69
C ASP A 400 -8.31 14.12 2.57
N ARG A 401 -9.54 14.53 2.88
CA ARG A 401 -10.69 14.41 1.96
C ARG A 401 -10.82 15.57 0.98
N ASP A 402 -10.09 16.65 1.20
CA ASP A 402 -10.07 17.87 0.39
C ASP A 402 -8.92 17.92 -0.61
N ALA A 403 -7.90 17.06 -0.50
CA ALA A 403 -6.91 16.91 -1.57
C ALA A 403 -7.52 16.37 -2.86
N ASN A 404 -6.99 16.84 -3.99
CA ASN A 404 -7.34 16.37 -5.33
C ASN A 404 -6.26 15.50 -5.96
N LEU A 405 -5.04 15.57 -5.41
CA LEU A 405 -3.84 14.99 -5.96
C LEU A 405 -3.13 14.16 -4.90
N LEU A 406 -2.72 12.95 -5.29
CA LEU A 406 -1.79 12.12 -4.55
C LEU A 406 -0.53 11.97 -5.41
N LEU A 407 0.56 12.58 -4.97
CA LEU A 407 1.83 12.59 -5.66
C LEU A 407 2.84 11.74 -4.88
N SER A 408 3.67 10.97 -5.57
CA SER A 408 4.78 10.28 -4.91
C SER A 408 5.86 9.84 -5.90
N PRO A 409 7.15 10.06 -5.62
CA PRO A 409 8.18 9.37 -6.37
C PRO A 409 8.14 7.88 -6.01
N VAL A 410 8.09 7.02 -7.02
CA VAL A 410 8.40 5.60 -6.90
C VAL A 410 9.84 5.46 -7.35
N LEU A 411 10.74 5.66 -6.39
CA LEU A 411 12.16 5.42 -6.64
C LEU A 411 12.38 3.93 -6.77
N THR A 412 13.04 3.52 -7.84
CA THR A 412 13.35 2.12 -8.14
C THR A 412 14.83 2.00 -8.45
N TRP A 413 15.49 1.04 -7.81
CA TRP A 413 16.91 0.73 -8.04
C TRP A 413 17.16 -0.78 -7.96
N PRO A 414 18.29 -1.28 -8.49
CA PRO A 414 18.66 -2.68 -8.35
C PRO A 414 18.70 -3.10 -6.88
N LYS A 415 18.35 -4.36 -6.59
CA LYS A 415 18.43 -4.93 -5.24
C LYS A 415 19.88 -4.89 -4.71
N ASN A 416 20.21 -3.79 -4.05
CA ASN A 416 21.53 -3.54 -3.49
C ASN A 416 21.38 -2.63 -2.26
N ALA A 417 21.58 -3.21 -1.08
CA ALA A 417 21.43 -2.50 0.20
C ALA A 417 22.35 -1.28 0.34
N SER A 418 23.47 -1.21 -0.40
CA SER A 418 24.35 -0.04 -0.36
C SER A 418 23.73 1.21 -0.99
N LEU A 419 22.67 1.05 -1.79
CA LEU A 419 21.97 2.15 -2.47
C LEU A 419 20.74 2.63 -1.69
N ASP A 420 20.27 1.87 -0.70
CA ASP A 420 18.99 2.14 -0.03
C ASP A 420 18.96 3.52 0.64
N ALA A 421 20.06 3.90 1.32
CA ALA A 421 20.18 5.23 1.94
C ALA A 421 20.09 6.36 0.92
N THR A 422 20.74 6.20 -0.24
CA THR A 422 20.69 7.16 -1.35
C THR A 422 19.28 7.25 -1.94
N GLY A 423 18.59 6.13 -2.12
CA GLY A 423 17.20 6.11 -2.58
C GLY A 423 16.30 6.93 -1.66
N TRP A 424 16.37 6.70 -0.35
CA TRP A 424 15.58 7.47 0.60
C TRP A 424 15.96 8.96 0.66
N GLU A 425 17.24 9.30 0.51
CA GLU A 425 17.71 10.68 0.45
C GLU A 425 17.13 11.42 -0.77
N ILE A 426 17.20 10.81 -1.94
CA ILE A 426 16.62 11.34 -3.19
C ILE A 426 15.11 11.52 -3.01
N GLY A 427 14.41 10.55 -2.43
CA GLY A 427 12.98 10.62 -2.16
C GLY A 427 12.65 11.83 -1.29
N GLY A 428 13.35 11.99 -0.17
CA GLY A 428 13.18 13.14 0.72
C GLY A 428 13.47 14.48 0.04
N ARG A 429 14.45 14.55 -0.86
CA ARG A 429 14.73 15.75 -1.67
C ARG A 429 13.56 16.07 -2.62
N ILE A 430 13.03 15.07 -3.31
CA ILE A 430 11.85 15.23 -4.18
C ILE A 430 10.63 15.68 -3.37
N ARG A 431 10.38 15.05 -2.21
CA ARG A 431 9.26 15.42 -1.31
C ARG A 431 9.33 16.88 -0.90
N ARG A 432 10.50 17.34 -0.44
CA ARG A 432 10.72 18.75 -0.08
C ARG A 432 10.48 19.68 -1.27
N ALA A 433 11.06 19.37 -2.43
CA ALA A 433 10.91 20.20 -3.62
C ALA A 433 9.45 20.30 -4.09
N ALA A 434 8.70 19.20 -4.03
CA ALA A 434 7.30 19.13 -4.41
C ALA A 434 6.36 19.92 -3.46
N LEU A 435 6.76 20.12 -2.21
CA LEU A 435 6.06 20.97 -1.25
C LEU A 435 6.42 22.47 -1.37
N GLU A 436 7.46 22.83 -2.13
CA GLU A 436 7.86 24.24 -2.24
C GLU A 436 6.78 25.09 -2.94
N GLY A 437 6.41 26.20 -2.30
CA GLY A 437 5.34 27.07 -2.81
C GLY A 437 3.92 26.58 -2.50
N THR A 438 3.78 25.51 -1.70
CA THR A 438 2.53 25.15 -1.01
C THR A 438 2.47 25.85 0.36
N ASP A 439 1.48 25.54 1.21
CA ASP A 439 1.45 26.03 2.59
C ASP A 439 2.50 25.35 3.50
N GLY A 440 3.24 24.38 2.97
CA GLY A 440 4.32 23.67 3.63
C GLY A 440 3.87 22.55 4.56
N LYS A 441 2.56 22.30 4.69
CA LYS A 441 2.05 21.15 5.44
C LYS A 441 2.20 19.89 4.60
N LEU A 442 2.72 18.85 5.22
CA LEU A 442 2.81 17.54 4.59
C LEU A 442 1.57 16.73 4.98
N GLU A 443 0.77 16.39 3.99
CA GLU A 443 -0.25 15.34 4.13
C GLU A 443 0.27 14.11 3.39
N ALA A 444 0.50 13.05 4.16
CA ALA A 444 1.16 11.83 3.71
C ALA A 444 0.16 10.68 3.74
N TYR A 445 -0.26 10.24 2.56
CA TYR A 445 -1.11 9.06 2.44
C TYR A 445 -0.43 7.82 3.06
N VAL A 446 -1.03 7.30 4.13
CA VAL A 446 -0.43 6.28 5.00
C VAL A 446 0.05 5.03 4.26
N ASN A 447 -0.59 4.64 3.16
CA ASN A 447 -0.22 3.44 2.41
C ASN A 447 1.09 3.59 1.62
N TYR A 448 1.54 4.83 1.38
CA TYR A 448 2.78 5.16 0.68
C TYR A 448 3.86 5.68 1.64
N ALA A 449 3.50 5.90 2.91
CA ALA A 449 4.35 6.55 3.89
C ALA A 449 5.68 5.82 4.13
N ARG A 450 6.72 6.61 4.35
CA ARG A 450 8.06 6.09 4.66
C ARG A 450 8.13 5.57 6.10
N GLY A 451 7.40 6.17 7.02
CA GLY A 451 7.47 5.95 8.46
C GLY A 451 8.33 6.97 9.20
N ASP A 452 8.74 8.07 8.54
CA ASP A 452 9.37 9.23 9.20
C ASP A 452 8.40 10.39 9.42
N GLU A 453 7.17 10.24 8.92
CA GLU A 453 6.11 11.22 9.02
C GLU A 453 5.51 11.28 10.45
N SER A 454 5.10 12.48 10.86
CA SER A 454 4.43 12.70 12.14
C SER A 454 2.99 12.15 12.14
N MET A 455 2.37 12.08 13.33
CA MET A 455 0.96 11.70 13.42
C MET A 455 0.04 12.69 12.71
N GLU A 456 0.36 13.98 12.77
CA GLU A 456 -0.37 15.03 12.05
C GLU A 456 -0.27 14.83 10.54
N GLU A 457 0.92 14.49 10.04
CA GLU A 457 1.15 14.30 8.60
C GLU A 457 0.42 13.05 8.07
N LEU A 458 0.26 12.01 8.89
CA LEU A 458 -0.39 10.75 8.50
C LEU A 458 -1.91 10.74 8.75
N TYR A 459 -2.35 11.35 9.85
CA TYR A 459 -3.72 11.24 10.37
C TYR A 459 -4.38 12.62 10.51
N GLY A 460 -3.82 13.65 9.90
CA GLY A 460 -4.36 15.00 9.82
C GLY A 460 -4.07 15.85 11.04
N TYR A 461 -4.19 17.16 10.86
CA TYR A 461 -3.76 18.19 11.82
C TYR A 461 -4.80 18.51 12.90
N GLU A 462 -5.99 17.91 12.83
CA GLU A 462 -7.05 18.14 13.80
C GLU A 462 -6.84 17.32 15.08
N SER A 463 -6.66 18.02 16.21
CA SER A 463 -6.33 17.40 17.50
C SER A 463 -7.34 16.33 17.92
N TRP A 464 -8.64 16.54 17.68
CA TRP A 464 -9.69 15.59 18.02
C TRP A 464 -9.50 14.22 17.35
N ARG A 465 -8.93 14.18 16.13
CA ARG A 465 -8.70 12.92 15.40
C ARG A 465 -7.56 12.14 16.06
N LEU A 466 -6.46 12.83 16.35
CA LEU A 466 -5.28 12.25 16.98
C LEU A 466 -5.58 11.77 18.40
N GLU A 467 -6.30 12.57 19.19
CA GLU A 467 -6.75 12.19 20.53
C GLU A 467 -7.64 10.92 20.51
N LYS A 468 -8.59 10.85 19.56
CA LYS A 468 -9.45 9.67 19.38
C LYS A 468 -8.63 8.44 18.99
N LEU A 469 -7.69 8.58 18.05
CA LEU A 469 -6.82 7.49 17.62
C LEU A 469 -5.94 6.98 18.77
N ARG A 470 -5.31 7.87 19.56
CA ARG A 470 -4.51 7.49 20.74
C ARG A 470 -5.33 6.75 21.78
N LYS A 471 -6.54 7.24 22.06
CA LYS A 471 -7.47 6.57 22.99
C LYS A 471 -7.77 5.14 22.53
N LEU A 472 -8.12 4.96 21.25
CA LEU A 472 -8.42 3.64 20.69
C LEU A 472 -7.18 2.74 20.65
N LYS A 473 -6.00 3.29 20.36
CA LYS A 473 -4.74 2.54 20.39
C LYS A 473 -4.48 1.97 21.78
N LYS A 474 -4.66 2.79 22.82
CA LYS A 474 -4.53 2.36 24.22
C LYS A 474 -5.55 1.30 24.63
N GLU A 475 -6.75 1.32 24.06
CA GLU A 475 -7.80 0.35 24.33
C GLU A 475 -7.55 -1.00 23.64
N PHE A 476 -7.23 -0.97 22.35
CA PHE A 476 -7.18 -2.18 21.51
C PHE A 476 -5.77 -2.77 21.32
N ASP A 477 -4.72 -1.98 21.51
CA ASP A 477 -3.32 -2.40 21.42
C ASP A 477 -2.41 -1.66 22.43
N PRO A 478 -2.66 -1.78 23.76
CA PRO A 478 -1.91 -1.07 24.81
C PRO A 478 -0.42 -1.45 24.88
N HIS A 479 0.01 -2.49 24.17
CA HIS A 479 1.38 -2.97 24.15
C HIS A 479 2.09 -2.73 22.81
N GLY A 480 1.45 -1.98 21.89
CA GLY A 480 2.05 -1.61 20.61
C GLY A 480 2.44 -2.80 19.73
N ARG A 481 1.67 -3.90 19.77
CA ARG A 481 1.94 -5.11 18.98
C ARG A 481 1.81 -4.87 17.48
N PHE A 482 1.07 -3.83 17.07
CA PHE A 482 0.89 -3.42 15.68
C PHE A 482 1.67 -2.15 15.29
N ASN A 483 2.85 -1.90 15.86
CA ASN A 483 3.60 -0.65 15.63
C ASN A 483 4.55 -0.64 14.41
N PHE A 484 4.55 -1.69 13.59
CA PHE A 484 5.48 -1.83 12.46
C PHE A 484 5.03 -1.14 11.17
N TYR A 485 3.89 -0.43 11.19
CA TYR A 485 3.37 0.28 10.02
C TYR A 485 2.59 1.53 10.46
N ALA A 486 3.14 2.72 10.21
CA ALA A 486 2.54 4.02 10.55
C ALA A 486 1.92 4.04 11.97
N PRO A 487 2.71 3.79 13.03
CA PRO A 487 2.19 3.60 14.37
C PRO A 487 1.50 4.86 14.90
N ILE A 488 0.37 4.67 15.56
CA ILE A 488 -0.19 5.67 16.46
C ILE A 488 0.63 5.63 17.75
N LEU A 489 1.40 6.69 18.00
CA LEU A 489 2.27 6.83 19.16
C LEU A 489 1.54 7.59 20.28
N GLU A 490 1.84 7.21 21.53
CA GLU A 490 1.46 8.01 22.69
C GLU A 490 2.30 9.30 22.73
N ASP A 491 1.75 10.36 23.32
CA ASP A 491 2.40 11.67 23.46
C ASP A 491 3.65 11.64 24.36
#